data_AF-A2G4B8-F1
#
_entry.id   AF-A2G4B8-F1
#
_cell.length_a   1.000
_cell.length_b   1.000
_cell.length_c   1.000
_cell.angle_alpha   90.00
_cell.angle_beta   90.00
_cell.angle_gamma   90.00
#
_symmetry.space_group_name_H-M   'P 1'
#
loop_
_entity.id
_entity.type
_entity.pdbx_description
1 polymer ?
#
loop_
_entity_poly.entity_id
_entity_poly.type
_entity_poly.pdbx_seq_one_letter_code
_entity_poly.pdbx_strand_id
1 'polypeptide(L)'
;MPDEIYSLIVIAIVYNSRYFNSYMTILKKLNEEFHLNYDEELKNFELKYLSLNELDFYTACKAISNDEKELFIRILTKDDFDENLVLPREFYPPKFNSSGYTFLELCSLYGAVDCFKLLMTDFDSEITDSEIYKLFHF
;
A
#
# COMPACT_ATOMS: atom_id res chain seq x y z
N MET A 1 6.06 21.33 -15.66
CA MET A 1 6.84 22.17 -14.72
C MET A 1 7.46 21.28 -13.63
N PRO A 2 8.52 21.71 -12.94
CA PRO A 2 9.16 20.93 -11.87
C PRO A 2 8.18 20.44 -10.78
N ASP A 3 7.17 21.24 -10.46
CA ASP A 3 6.12 20.88 -9.48
C ASP A 3 5.26 19.68 -9.93
N GLU A 4 5.01 19.54 -11.23
CA GLU A 4 4.26 18.41 -11.79
C GLU A 4 5.07 17.12 -11.67
N ILE A 5 6.37 17.18 -11.94
CA ILE A 5 7.28 16.02 -11.81
C ILE A 5 7.40 15.63 -10.34
N TYR A 6 7.55 16.61 -9.45
CA TYR A 6 7.56 16.40 -8.01
C TYR A 6 6.27 15.68 -7.54
N SER A 7 5.11 16.19 -7.97
CA SER A 7 3.81 15.59 -7.66
C SER A 7 3.68 14.16 -8.17
N LEU A 8 4.13 13.88 -9.39
CA LEU A 8 4.12 12.52 -9.95
C LEU A 8 4.99 11.55 -9.15
N ILE A 9 6.14 12.00 -8.63
CA ILE A 9 7.01 11.16 -7.80
C ILE A 9 6.39 10.94 -6.41
N VAL A 10 5.75 11.96 -5.84
CA VAL A 10 4.98 11.83 -4.58
C VAL A 10 3.82 10.84 -4.74
N ILE A 11 3.20 10.77 -5.91
CA ILE A 11 2.18 9.76 -6.21
C ILE A 11 2.84 8.37 -6.36
N ALA A 12 3.97 8.27 -7.07
CA ALA A 12 4.67 7.02 -7.30
C ALA A 12 5.21 6.38 -6.00
N ILE A 13 5.68 7.18 -5.05
CA ILE A 13 6.19 6.69 -3.75
C ILE A 13 5.10 6.07 -2.90
N VAL A 14 3.87 6.57 -3.01
CA VAL A 14 2.69 6.03 -2.34
C VAL A 14 2.32 4.66 -2.92
N TYR A 15 2.33 4.50 -4.25
CA TYR A 15 1.99 3.22 -4.90
C TYR A 15 3.10 2.20 -4.96
N ASN A 16 4.35 2.64 -4.87
CA ASN A 16 5.49 1.76 -5.03
C ASN A 16 6.50 2.03 -3.92
N SER A 17 6.03 1.87 -2.69
CA SER A 17 6.80 2.15 -1.48
C SER A 17 8.06 1.30 -1.33
N ARG A 18 8.19 0.21 -2.10
CA ARG A 18 9.43 -0.56 -2.26
C ARG A 18 10.63 0.35 -2.55
N TYR A 19 10.44 1.38 -3.35
CA TYR A 19 11.50 2.31 -3.76
C TYR A 19 11.45 3.63 -3.00
N PHE A 20 10.83 3.67 -1.81
CA PHE A 20 10.68 4.90 -1.01
C PHE A 20 11.97 5.70 -0.87
N ASN A 21 13.07 5.06 -0.46
CA ASN A 21 14.36 5.73 -0.29
C ASN A 21 14.89 6.31 -1.60
N SER A 22 14.70 5.59 -2.72
CA SER A 22 15.09 6.06 -4.05
C SER A 22 14.27 7.28 -4.47
N TYR A 23 12.95 7.24 -4.30
CA TYR A 23 12.07 8.37 -4.59
C TYR A 23 12.36 9.58 -3.71
N MET A 24 12.55 9.40 -2.40
CA MET A 24 12.94 10.49 -1.48
C MET A 24 14.27 11.14 -1.89
N THR A 25 15.23 10.35 -2.36
CA THR A 25 16.50 10.87 -2.86
C THR A 25 16.28 11.75 -4.09
N ILE A 26 15.40 11.34 -5.01
CA ILE A 26 15.06 12.12 -6.21
C ILE A 26 14.33 13.40 -5.82
N LEU A 27 13.34 13.33 -4.92
CA LEU A 27 12.60 14.51 -4.45
C LEU A 27 13.50 15.54 -3.77
N LYS A 28 14.44 15.11 -2.92
CA LYS A 28 15.44 15.98 -2.28
C LYS A 28 16.29 16.69 -3.33
N LYS A 29 16.79 15.96 -4.34
CA LYS A 29 17.56 16.52 -5.46
C LYS A 29 16.74 17.53 -6.28
N LEU A 30 15.49 17.21 -6.61
CA LEU A 30 14.61 18.12 -7.35
C LEU A 30 14.32 19.40 -6.54
N ASN A 31 14.05 19.27 -5.25
CA ASN A 31 13.80 20.40 -4.37
C ASN A 31 15.02 21.35 -4.32
N GLU A 32 16.23 20.79 -4.21
CA GLU A 32 17.49 21.54 -4.25
C GLU A 32 17.74 22.21 -5.60
N GLU A 33 17.60 21.47 -6.71
CA GLU A 33 17.93 21.93 -8.07
C GLU A 33 16.99 23.04 -8.55
N PHE A 34 15.70 22.95 -8.21
CA PHE A 34 14.68 23.90 -8.65
C PHE A 34 14.27 24.91 -7.56
N HIS A 35 14.90 24.85 -6.37
CA HIS A 35 14.62 25.74 -5.23
C HIS A 35 13.13 25.82 -4.86
N LEU A 36 12.48 24.66 -4.77
CA LEU A 36 11.02 24.57 -4.57
C LEU A 36 10.58 24.91 -3.13
N ASN A 37 11.50 24.86 -2.16
CA ASN A 37 11.28 25.11 -0.73
C ASN A 37 10.32 24.11 -0.04
N TYR A 38 10.35 22.84 -0.46
CA TYR A 38 9.58 21.74 0.13
C TYR A 38 10.31 20.97 1.24
N ASP A 39 11.38 21.53 1.82
CA ASP A 39 12.20 20.85 2.82
C ASP A 39 11.42 20.39 4.06
N GLU A 40 10.51 21.25 4.55
CA GLU A 40 9.64 20.91 5.67
C GLU A 40 8.61 19.84 5.31
N GLU A 41 8.04 19.91 4.11
CA GLU A 41 7.10 18.90 3.60
C GLU A 41 7.77 17.54 3.46
N LEU A 42 8.97 17.48 2.87
CA LEU A 42 9.75 16.25 2.73
C LEU A 42 10.08 15.62 4.08
N LYS A 43 10.45 16.44 5.06
CA LYS A 43 10.72 15.97 6.43
C LYS A 43 9.46 15.42 7.08
N ASN A 44 8.33 16.11 6.95
CA ASN A 44 7.05 15.67 7.50
C ASN A 44 6.57 14.37 6.83
N PHE A 45 6.77 14.25 5.51
CA PHE A 45 6.47 13.05 4.74
C PHE A 45 7.31 11.85 5.21
N GLU A 46 8.62 12.05 5.42
CA GLU A 46 9.54 11.02 5.92
C GLU A 46 9.16 10.56 7.33
N LEU A 47 8.81 11.48 8.23
CA LEU A 47 8.32 11.15 9.58
C LEU A 47 7.00 10.39 9.56
N LYS A 48 6.03 10.83 8.74
CA LYS A 48 4.74 10.13 8.57
C LYS A 48 4.98 8.71 8.06
N TYR A 49 5.82 8.55 7.04
CA TYR A 49 6.17 7.26 6.47
C TYR A 49 6.80 6.31 7.50
N LEU A 50 7.74 6.80 8.32
CA LEU A 50 8.35 5.99 9.38
C LEU A 50 7.33 5.53 10.42
N SER A 51 6.46 6.43 10.88
CA SER A 51 5.39 6.07 11.83
C SER A 51 4.40 5.05 11.26
N LEU A 52 4.15 5.09 9.94
CA LEU A 52 3.30 4.12 9.27
C LEU A 52 3.98 2.77 9.14
N ASN A 53 5.29 2.70 8.89
CA ASN A 53 6.01 1.41 8.85
C ASN A 53 5.93 0.63 10.17
N GLU A 54 5.64 1.30 11.29
CA GLU A 54 5.41 0.64 12.58
C GLU A 54 3.99 0.07 12.70
N LEU A 55 3.06 0.47 11.82
CA LEU A 55 1.72 -0.07 11.75
C LEU A 55 1.71 -1.37 10.95
N ASP A 56 1.19 -2.44 11.54
CA ASP A 56 1.09 -3.76 10.92
C ASP A 56 0.41 -3.75 9.56
N PHE A 57 -0.55 -2.86 9.42
CA PHE A 57 -1.26 -2.62 8.19
C PHE A 57 -0.40 -2.13 7.02
N TYR A 58 0.51 -1.18 7.29
CA TYR A 58 1.41 -0.67 6.26
C TYR A 58 2.41 -1.76 5.87
N THR A 59 2.89 -2.51 6.87
CA THR A 59 3.75 -3.67 6.65
C THR A 59 3.04 -4.72 5.81
N ALA A 60 1.73 -4.93 5.98
CA ALA A 60 0.93 -5.83 5.16
C ALA A 60 0.83 -5.34 3.72
N CYS A 61 0.55 -4.05 3.51
CA CYS A 61 0.55 -3.44 2.17
C CYS A 61 1.91 -3.60 1.48
N LYS A 62 3.01 -3.41 2.21
CA LYS A 62 4.36 -3.64 1.72
C LYS A 62 4.60 -5.11 1.36
N ALA A 63 4.14 -6.05 2.19
CA ALA A 63 4.24 -7.47 1.91
C ALA A 63 3.48 -7.83 0.62
N ILE A 64 2.24 -7.34 0.48
CA ILE A 64 1.42 -7.53 -0.72
C ILE A 64 2.09 -6.93 -1.96
N SER A 65 2.50 -5.67 -1.94
CA SER A 65 3.15 -5.02 -3.10
C SER A 65 4.42 -5.72 -3.61
N ASN A 66 5.05 -6.55 -2.76
CA ASN A 66 6.24 -7.32 -3.12
C ASN A 66 5.97 -8.83 -3.25
N ASP A 67 4.71 -9.26 -3.11
CA ASP A 67 4.28 -10.66 -3.00
C ASP A 67 5.09 -11.48 -1.96
N GLU A 68 5.48 -10.83 -0.84
CA GLU A 68 6.24 -11.45 0.26
C GLU A 68 5.32 -12.26 1.18
N LYS A 69 4.93 -13.46 0.72
CA LYS A 69 4.01 -14.36 1.41
C LYS A 69 4.34 -14.58 2.88
N GLU A 70 5.59 -14.88 3.21
CA GLU A 70 6.03 -15.22 4.57
C GLU A 70 5.92 -14.02 5.52
N LEU A 71 6.21 -12.80 5.02
CA LEU A 71 6.01 -11.59 5.80
C LEU A 71 4.52 -11.34 6.02
N PHE A 72 3.69 -11.56 5.00
CA PHE A 72 2.25 -11.35 5.09
C PHE A 72 1.60 -12.32 6.10
N ILE A 73 1.98 -13.60 6.10
CA ILE A 73 1.55 -14.58 7.11
C ILE A 73 1.81 -14.07 8.52
N ARG A 74 3.05 -13.64 8.80
CA ARG A 74 3.43 -13.17 10.14
C ARG A 74 2.57 -12.01 10.62
N ILE A 75 2.03 -11.20 9.72
CA ILE A 75 1.18 -10.06 10.05
C ILE A 75 -0.24 -10.53 10.34
N LEU A 76 -0.81 -11.39 9.48
CA LEU A 76 -2.16 -11.93 9.64
C LEU A 76 -2.29 -12.78 10.91
N THR A 77 -1.22 -13.45 11.33
CA THR A 77 -1.21 -14.31 12.52
C THR A 77 -0.89 -13.58 13.83
N LYS A 78 -0.84 -12.25 13.83
CA LYS A 78 -0.68 -11.49 15.08
C LYS A 78 -1.98 -11.47 15.87
N ASP A 79 -1.90 -11.72 17.18
CA ASP A 79 -3.07 -11.82 18.07
C ASP A 79 -3.93 -10.55 18.10
N ASP A 80 -3.36 -9.40 17.76
CA ASP A 80 -4.01 -8.08 17.74
C ASP A 80 -4.33 -7.57 16.32
N PHE A 81 -4.22 -8.41 15.30
CA PHE A 81 -4.50 -8.02 13.93
C PHE A 81 -6.01 -7.86 13.68
N ASP A 82 -6.40 -6.68 13.19
CA ASP A 82 -7.77 -6.40 12.76
C ASP A 82 -7.95 -6.79 11.28
N GLU A 83 -8.67 -7.88 11.03
CA GLU A 83 -9.00 -8.37 9.68
C GLU A 83 -9.92 -7.42 8.88
N ASN A 84 -10.65 -6.53 9.58
CA ASN A 84 -11.54 -5.55 8.97
C ASN A 84 -10.83 -4.24 8.62
N LEU A 85 -9.50 -4.23 8.69
CA LEU A 85 -8.72 -3.03 8.48
C LEU A 85 -8.76 -2.58 7.02
N VAL A 86 -9.44 -1.46 6.78
CA VAL A 86 -9.58 -0.83 5.46
C VAL A 86 -8.55 0.28 5.31
N LEU A 87 -7.91 0.36 4.14
CA LEU A 87 -6.89 1.39 3.86
C LEU A 87 -7.47 2.80 4.01
N PRO A 88 -6.95 3.65 4.93
CA PRO A 88 -7.38 5.03 4.97
C PRO A 88 -7.13 5.69 3.61
N ARG A 89 -8.13 6.41 3.10
CA ARG A 89 -8.08 7.10 1.79
C ARG A 89 -6.88 8.05 1.64
N GLU A 90 -6.24 8.42 2.74
CA GLU A 90 -5.06 9.26 2.77
C GLU A 90 -3.82 8.59 2.16
N PHE A 91 -3.81 7.26 2.02
CA PHE A 91 -2.65 6.49 1.59
C PHE A 91 -2.76 5.85 0.21
N TYR A 92 -3.93 5.91 -0.44
CA TYR A 92 -4.16 5.37 -1.78
C TYR A 92 -5.16 6.26 -2.53
N PRO A 93 -5.19 6.28 -3.87
CA PRO A 93 -6.13 7.16 -4.53
C PRO A 93 -7.53 6.64 -4.17
N PRO A 94 -8.42 7.51 -3.67
CA PRO A 94 -9.72 7.05 -3.24
C PRO A 94 -10.41 6.35 -4.41
N LYS A 95 -10.87 5.10 -4.23
CA LYS A 95 -11.86 4.57 -5.18
C LYS A 95 -13.07 5.48 -5.09
N PHE A 96 -13.68 5.77 -6.24
CA PHE A 96 -14.96 6.46 -6.30
C PHE A 96 -15.95 5.70 -5.39
N ASN A 97 -16.25 6.26 -4.22
CA ASN A 97 -17.18 5.75 -3.19
C ASN A 97 -16.75 4.60 -2.25
N SER A 98 -15.45 4.33 -2.05
CA SER A 98 -15.02 3.33 -1.02
C SER A 98 -14.31 3.97 0.18
N SER A 99 -14.38 3.36 1.36
CA SER A 99 -13.58 3.74 2.54
C SER A 99 -12.09 3.41 2.40
N GLY A 100 -11.69 2.58 1.42
CA GLY A 100 -10.32 2.13 1.18
C GLY A 100 -10.27 0.88 0.30
N TYR A 101 -9.15 0.18 0.31
CA TYR A 101 -8.98 -1.12 -0.36
C TYR A 101 -8.90 -2.23 0.70
N THR A 102 -9.51 -3.38 0.40
CA THR A 102 -9.28 -4.63 1.15
C THR A 102 -7.95 -5.26 0.73
N PHE A 103 -7.42 -6.21 1.51
CA PHE A 103 -6.20 -6.92 1.12
C PHE A 103 -6.34 -7.72 -0.18
N LEU A 104 -7.50 -8.33 -0.45
CA LEU A 104 -7.76 -9.03 -1.72
C LEU A 104 -7.69 -8.07 -2.92
N GLU A 105 -8.28 -6.89 -2.78
CA GLU A 105 -8.24 -5.85 -3.81
C GLU A 105 -6.82 -5.31 -4.01
N LEU A 106 -6.04 -5.16 -2.93
CA LEU A 106 -4.63 -4.81 -3.03
C LEU A 106 -3.81 -5.91 -3.70
N CYS A 107 -4.03 -7.17 -3.37
CA CYS A 107 -3.35 -8.28 -4.03
C CYS A 107 -3.65 -8.29 -5.53
N SER A 108 -4.90 -8.03 -5.91
CA SER A 108 -5.31 -7.90 -7.31
C SER A 108 -4.65 -6.70 -8.01
N LEU A 109 -4.59 -5.55 -7.33
CA LEU A 109 -3.96 -4.33 -7.84
C LEU A 109 -2.46 -4.50 -8.09
N TYR A 110 -1.78 -5.19 -7.16
CA TYR A 110 -0.33 -5.39 -7.20
C TYR A 110 0.11 -6.65 -7.95
N GLY A 111 -0.84 -7.51 -8.34
CA GLY A 111 -0.52 -8.82 -8.91
C GLY A 111 0.19 -9.76 -7.92
N ALA A 112 -0.11 -9.63 -6.63
CA ALA A 112 0.47 -10.42 -5.55
C ALA A 112 -0.20 -11.80 -5.47
N VAL A 113 0.25 -12.73 -6.32
CA VAL A 113 -0.43 -14.01 -6.55
C VAL A 113 -0.36 -14.91 -5.31
N ASP A 114 0.77 -14.94 -4.62
CA ASP A 114 0.94 -15.82 -3.47
C ASP A 114 0.24 -15.26 -2.22
N CYS A 115 0.28 -13.95 -2.01
CA CYS A 115 -0.53 -13.28 -0.99
C CYS A 115 -2.04 -13.41 -1.28
N PHE A 116 -2.46 -13.34 -2.54
CA PHE A 116 -3.86 -13.54 -2.93
C PHE A 116 -4.35 -14.95 -2.60
N LYS A 117 -3.59 -15.98 -2.99
CA LYS A 117 -3.92 -17.38 -2.68
C LYS A 117 -4.05 -17.61 -1.18
N LEU A 118 -3.21 -16.95 -0.40
CA LEU A 118 -3.23 -17.07 1.05
C LEU A 118 -4.56 -16.60 1.66
N LEU A 119 -5.01 -15.42 1.23
CA LEU A 119 -6.32 -14.91 1.65
C LEU A 119 -7.43 -15.87 1.21
N MET A 120 -7.37 -16.39 -0.02
CA MET A 120 -8.36 -17.36 -0.51
C MET A 120 -8.39 -18.66 0.31
N THR A 121 -7.24 -19.18 0.76
CA THR A 121 -7.20 -20.42 1.57
C THR A 121 -7.79 -20.28 2.96
N ASP A 122 -7.73 -19.07 3.55
CA ASP A 122 -8.39 -18.80 4.84
C ASP A 122 -9.90 -18.60 4.63
N PHE A 123 -10.30 -17.97 3.52
CA PHE A 123 -11.72 -17.80 3.12
C PHE A 123 -12.39 -19.10 2.63
N ASP A 124 -11.67 -20.07 2.09
CA ASP A 124 -12.22 -21.39 1.70
C ASP A 124 -12.76 -22.19 2.91
N SER A 125 -12.48 -21.77 4.15
CA SER A 125 -13.11 -22.31 5.35
C SER A 125 -14.53 -21.77 5.61
N GLU A 126 -14.91 -20.65 4.99
CA GLU A 126 -16.21 -19.97 5.17
C GLU A 126 -17.03 -19.79 3.89
N ILE A 127 -16.41 -19.82 2.70
CA ILE A 127 -17.10 -19.57 1.43
C ILE A 127 -17.67 -20.88 0.85
N THR A 128 -18.99 -20.94 0.74
CA THR A 128 -19.65 -21.95 -0.11
C THR A 128 -19.57 -21.55 -1.58
N ASP A 129 -19.46 -22.53 -2.48
CA ASP A 129 -19.23 -22.42 -3.94
C ASP A 129 -19.98 -21.29 -4.68
N SER A 130 -21.09 -20.77 -4.14
CA SER A 130 -21.89 -19.69 -4.73
C SER A 130 -21.20 -18.31 -4.74
N GLU A 131 -20.27 -18.01 -3.84
CA GLU A 131 -19.75 -16.64 -3.70
C GLU A 131 -18.49 -16.40 -4.54
N ILE A 132 -17.74 -17.47 -4.85
CA ILE A 132 -16.59 -17.48 -5.77
C ILE A 132 -16.98 -16.92 -7.15
N TYR A 133 -18.18 -17.27 -7.66
CA TYR A 133 -18.65 -16.81 -8.97
C TYR A 133 -18.87 -15.28 -9.05
N LYS A 134 -19.03 -14.58 -7.93
CA LYS A 134 -19.23 -13.12 -7.93
C LYS A 134 -17.92 -12.33 -8.00
N LEU A 135 -16.78 -12.95 -7.69
CA LEU A 135 -15.46 -12.30 -7.69
C LEU A 135 -14.77 -12.31 -9.06
N PHE A 136 -15.18 -13.19 -9.98
CA PHE A 136 -14.51 -13.38 -11.28
C PHE A 136 -15.23 -12.74 -12.49
N HIS A 137 -16.27 -11.93 -12.27
CA HIS A 137 -16.85 -11.12 -13.33
C HIS A 137 -16.54 -9.62 -13.12
N PHE A 138 -15.44 -9.19 -13.74
CA PHE A 138 -15.30 -7.84 -14.28
C PHE A 138 -16.15 -7.69 -15.55
#